data_AF-A0A354DH88-F1
#
_entry.id   AF-A0A354DH88-F1
#
_cell.length_a   1.000
_cell.length_b   1.000
_cell.length_c   1.000
_cell.angle_alpha   90.00
_cell.angle_beta   90.00
_cell.angle_gamma   90.00
#
_symmetry.space_group_name_H-M   'P 1'
#
loop_
_entity.id
_entity.type
_entity.pdbx_description
1 polymer ?
#
loop_
_entity_poly.entity_id
_entity_poly.type
_entity_poly.pdbx_seq_one_letter_code
_entity_poly.pdbx_strand_id
1 'polypeptide(L)'
;VQEDFSNATDLADYLVNKGMPFRQAHEVVGKTVLYCIEQNKFLLDLSLEEYKQFSELFEEDIYVALDPQQVVNARDCFGGTASNRVAEQIAIAEELLKANHTWVDAHIEKIQLDLL
;
A
#
# COMPACT_ATOMS: atom_id res chain seq x y z
N VAL A 1 -3.09 8.68 -6.16
CA VAL A 1 -3.95 7.90 -5.23
C VAL A 1 -5.30 8.55 -4.98
N GLN A 2 -5.44 9.88 -4.95
CA GLN A 2 -6.78 10.51 -4.84
C GLN A 2 -7.51 10.64 -6.19
N GLU A 3 -6.77 10.60 -7.30
CA GLU A 3 -7.29 10.76 -8.67
C GLU A 3 -7.03 9.51 -9.53
N ASP A 4 -7.08 8.34 -8.90
CA ASP A 4 -6.99 7.04 -9.55
C ASP A 4 -7.71 5.97 -8.70
N PHE A 5 -7.73 4.72 -9.16
CA PHE A 5 -8.36 3.60 -8.46
C PHE A 5 -7.35 2.64 -7.82
N SER A 6 -6.12 3.09 -7.54
CA SER A 6 -5.08 2.23 -6.95
C SER A 6 -5.43 1.72 -5.55
N ASN A 7 -6.30 2.44 -4.82
CA ASN A 7 -6.85 2.07 -3.51
C ASN A 7 -8.07 1.13 -3.57
N ALA A 8 -8.47 0.65 -4.76
CA ALA A 8 -9.58 -0.31 -4.89
C ALA A 8 -9.30 -1.63 -4.15
N THR A 9 -8.03 -2.06 -4.07
CA THR A 9 -7.65 -3.23 -3.28
C THR A 9 -7.90 -3.01 -1.79
N ASP A 10 -7.61 -1.82 -1.27
CA ASP A 10 -7.86 -1.45 0.13
C ASP A 10 -9.37 -1.41 0.44
N LEU A 11 -10.21 -0.99 -0.52
CA LEU A 11 -11.66 -1.09 -0.40
C LEU A 11 -12.14 -2.55 -0.27
N ALA A 12 -11.49 -3.48 -0.98
CA ALA A 12 -11.81 -4.90 -0.87
C ALA A 12 -11.36 -5.46 0.49
N ASP A 13 -10.14 -5.13 0.93
CA ASP A 13 -9.62 -5.50 2.24
C ASP A 13 -10.54 -4.98 3.37
N TYR A 14 -11.06 -3.75 3.25
CA TYR A 14 -12.02 -3.18 4.19
C TYR A 14 -13.27 -4.06 4.36
N LEU A 15 -13.91 -4.46 3.26
CA LEU A 15 -15.10 -5.32 3.31
C LEU A 15 -14.78 -6.71 3.86
N VAL A 16 -13.60 -7.25 3.52
CA VAL A 16 -13.13 -8.54 4.04
C VAL A 16 -12.92 -8.49 5.55
N ASN A 17 -12.32 -7.41 6.05
CA ASN A 17 -12.15 -7.18 7.48
C ASN A 17 -13.49 -7.04 8.22
N LYS A 18 -14.56 -6.61 7.52
CA LYS A 18 -15.94 -6.62 8.02
C LYS A 18 -16.69 -7.95 7.83
N GLY A 19 -15.99 -9.00 7.41
CA GLY A 19 -16.52 -10.37 7.33
C GLY A 19 -17.07 -10.78 5.97
N MET A 20 -16.96 -9.94 4.94
CA MET A 20 -17.34 -10.31 3.58
C MET A 20 -16.31 -11.27 2.95
N PRO A 21 -16.71 -12.40 2.35
CA PRO A 21 -15.76 -13.25 1.61
C PRO A 21 -15.08 -12.47 0.47
N PHE A 22 -13.76 -12.64 0.29
CA PHE A 22 -12.98 -11.86 -0.68
C PHE A 22 -13.57 -11.84 -2.09
N ARG A 23 -14.10 -12.96 -2.59
CA ARG A 23 -14.73 -13.01 -3.91
C ARG A 23 -15.92 -12.05 -4.03
N GLN A 24 -16.74 -11.93 -2.98
CA GLN A 24 -17.87 -11.01 -2.94
C GLN A 24 -17.38 -9.56 -2.79
N ALA A 25 -16.39 -9.32 -1.93
CA ALA A 25 -15.78 -8.00 -1.77
C ALA A 25 -15.22 -7.48 -3.09
N HIS A 26 -14.47 -8.31 -3.81
CA HIS A 26 -13.93 -7.97 -5.13
C HIS A 26 -15.03 -7.65 -6.16
N GLU A 27 -16.16 -8.36 -6.14
CA GLU A 27 -17.30 -8.06 -7.02
C GLU A 27 -17.95 -6.72 -6.67
N VAL A 28 -18.17 -6.46 -5.38
CA VAL A 28 -18.73 -5.19 -4.87
C VAL A 28 -17.84 -4.02 -5.30
N VAL A 29 -16.53 -4.12 -5.04
CA VAL A 29 -15.53 -3.11 -5.43
C VAL A 29 -15.52 -2.89 -6.94
N GLY A 30 -15.58 -3.94 -7.75
CA GLY A 30 -15.63 -3.82 -9.21
C GLY A 30 -16.83 -3.00 -9.68
N LYS A 31 -18.01 -3.21 -9.07
CA LYS A 31 -19.22 -2.42 -9.37
C LYS A 31 -19.08 -0.97 -8.89
N THR A 32 -18.51 -0.74 -7.70
CA THR A 32 -18.27 0.61 -7.18
C THR A 32 -17.31 1.39 -8.07
N VAL A 33 -16.21 0.79 -8.52
CA VAL A 33 -15.25 1.42 -9.43
C VAL A 33 -15.90 1.73 -10.78
N LEU A 34 -16.68 0.80 -11.34
CA LEU A 34 -17.42 1.05 -12.58
C LEU A 34 -18.37 2.25 -12.43
N TYR A 35 -19.12 2.31 -11.33
CA TYR A 35 -19.99 3.45 -11.03
C TYR A 35 -19.21 4.77 -10.95
N CYS A 36 -18.08 4.78 -10.24
CA CYS A 36 -17.20 5.95 -10.18
C CYS A 36 -16.79 6.43 -11.58
N ILE A 37 -16.38 5.51 -12.46
CA ILE A 37 -16.02 5.84 -13.85
C ILE A 37 -17.20 6.44 -14.61
N GLU A 38 -18.39 5.84 -14.50
CA GLU A 38 -19.61 6.31 -15.17
C GLU A 38 -20.07 7.69 -14.67
N GLN A 39 -19.87 7.99 -13.39
CA GLN A 39 -20.22 9.27 -12.77
C GLN A 39 -19.08 10.31 -12.83
N ASN A 40 -17.93 9.96 -13.42
CA ASN A 40 -16.72 10.78 -13.42
C ASN A 40 -16.31 11.24 -12.00
N LYS A 41 -16.26 10.25 -11.09
CA LYS A 41 -15.87 10.37 -9.67
C LYS A 41 -14.72 9.41 -9.36
N PHE A 42 -14.02 9.65 -8.27
CA PHE A 42 -13.12 8.68 -7.62
C PHE A 42 -13.77 8.10 -6.36
N LEU A 43 -13.12 7.11 -5.74
CA LEU A 43 -13.68 6.44 -4.56
C LEU A 43 -13.92 7.43 -3.41
N LEU A 44 -12.97 8.33 -3.14
CA LEU A 44 -13.10 9.33 -2.07
C LEU A 44 -14.16 10.42 -2.36
N ASP A 45 -14.66 10.51 -3.60
CA ASP A 45 -15.72 11.46 -3.98
C ASP A 45 -17.13 10.90 -3.71
N LEU A 46 -17.24 9.59 -3.42
CA LEU A 46 -18.53 8.96 -3.14
C LEU A 46 -19.02 9.37 -1.75
N SER A 47 -20.30 9.72 -1.67
CA SER A 47 -21.02 9.83 -0.40
C SER A 47 -21.24 8.46 0.24
N LEU A 48 -21.45 8.42 1.56
CA LEU A 48 -21.77 7.18 2.27
C LEU A 48 -23.07 6.54 1.74
N GLU A 49 -24.04 7.37 1.32
CA GLU A 49 -25.28 6.90 0.71
C GLU A 49 -25.02 6.16 -0.62
N GLU A 50 -24.11 6.68 -1.47
CA GLU A 50 -23.68 6.01 -2.70
C GLU A 50 -22.96 4.70 -2.38
N TYR A 51 -22.06 4.68 -1.40
CA TYR A 51 -21.41 3.44 -0.96
C TYR A 51 -22.41 2.37 -0.53
N LYS A 52 -23.41 2.76 0.27
CA LYS A 52 -24.44 1.83 0.78
C LYS A 52 -25.29 1.20 -0.31
N GLN A 53 -25.34 1.76 -1.52
CA GLN A 53 -25.97 1.10 -2.68
C GLN A 53 -25.27 -0.22 -3.06
N PHE A 54 -23.98 -0.35 -2.74
CA PHE A 54 -23.18 -1.54 -3.07
C PHE A 54 -23.07 -2.52 -1.90
N SER A 55 -23.05 -2.03 -0.66
CA SER A 55 -23.05 -2.87 0.55
C SER A 55 -23.42 -2.09 1.81
N GLU A 56 -24.26 -2.67 2.67
CA GLU A 56 -24.55 -2.13 4.00
C GLU A 56 -23.36 -2.15 4.97
N LEU A 57 -22.27 -2.86 4.63
CA LEU A 57 -21.07 -2.90 5.47
C LEU A 57 -20.23 -1.60 5.39
N PHE A 58 -20.50 -0.73 4.41
CA PHE A 58 -19.85 0.57 4.35
C PHE A 58 -20.38 1.50 5.44
N GLU A 59 -19.44 2.09 6.19
CA GLU A 59 -19.68 3.05 7.26
C GLU A 59 -18.74 4.26 7.08
N GLU A 60 -18.90 5.29 7.91
CA GLU A 60 -18.11 6.54 7.87
C GLU A 60 -16.58 6.31 7.97
N ASP A 61 -16.15 5.19 8.55
CA ASP A 61 -14.74 4.81 8.64
C ASP A 61 -14.10 4.51 7.28
N ILE A 62 -14.89 4.39 6.20
CA ILE A 62 -14.37 4.12 4.86
C ILE A 62 -13.44 5.22 4.35
N TYR A 63 -13.73 6.48 4.65
CA TYR A 63 -12.91 7.61 4.22
C TYR A 63 -11.53 7.59 4.88
N VAL A 64 -11.46 7.10 6.12
CA VAL A 64 -10.19 6.88 6.81
C VAL A 64 -9.46 5.67 6.23
N ALA A 65 -10.18 4.59 5.91
CA ALA A 65 -9.58 3.39 5.33
C ALA A 65 -8.96 3.65 3.95
N LEU A 66 -9.55 4.55 3.15
CA LEU A 66 -9.06 4.90 1.82
C LEU A 66 -8.09 6.09 1.79
N ASP A 67 -7.83 6.72 2.93
CA ASP A 67 -6.84 7.79 3.02
C ASP A 67 -5.46 7.27 2.56
N PRO A 68 -4.75 7.95 1.63
CA PRO A 68 -3.49 7.46 1.09
C PRO A 68 -2.42 7.17 2.15
N GLN A 69 -2.37 7.95 3.24
CA GLN A 69 -1.41 7.72 4.31
C GLN A 69 -1.74 6.44 5.08
N GLN A 70 -3.03 6.16 5.29
CA GLN A 70 -3.50 4.94 5.94
C GLN A 70 -3.28 3.71 5.05
N VAL A 71 -3.55 3.81 3.75
CA VAL A 71 -3.28 2.74 2.78
C VAL A 71 -1.80 2.33 2.80
N VAL A 72 -0.89 3.30 2.79
CA VAL A 72 0.56 3.03 2.87
C VAL A 72 0.94 2.38 4.19
N ASN A 73 0.38 2.86 5.30
CA ASN A 73 0.68 2.35 6.64
C ASN A 73 -0.01 1.02 6.99
N ALA A 74 -1.08 0.65 6.28
CA ALA A 74 -1.75 -0.64 6.48
C ALA A 74 -0.84 -1.82 6.12
N ARG A 75 0.18 -1.61 5.28
CA ARG A 75 1.18 -2.62 4.93
C ARG A 75 2.30 -2.67 5.98
N ASP A 76 1.93 -2.84 7.24
CA ASP A 76 2.83 -2.94 8.39
C ASP A 76 3.31 -4.39 8.63
N CYS A 77 4.05 -4.91 7.65
CA CYS A 77 4.72 -6.20 7.75
C CYS A 77 6.20 -6.06 7.38
N PHE A 78 7.01 -7.09 7.66
CA PHE A 78 8.42 -7.05 7.29
C PHE A 78 8.57 -6.83 5.77
N GLY A 79 9.30 -5.78 5.38
CA GLY A 79 9.45 -5.36 3.99
C GLY A 79 8.25 -4.59 3.40
N GLY A 80 7.23 -4.29 4.20
CA GLY A 80 6.07 -3.50 3.80
C GLY A 80 6.36 -2.00 3.68
N THR A 81 5.36 -1.24 3.21
CA THR A 81 5.49 0.19 2.89
C THR A 81 5.18 1.12 4.06
N ALA A 82 4.76 0.59 5.22
CA ALA A 82 4.47 1.41 6.38
C ALA A 82 5.72 2.20 6.83
N SER A 83 5.53 3.44 7.29
CA SER A 83 6.67 4.35 7.55
C SER A 83 7.66 3.80 8.58
N ASN A 84 7.17 3.09 9.59
CA ASN A 84 8.00 2.36 10.56
C ASN A 84 8.82 1.25 9.91
N ARG A 85 8.22 0.48 8.99
CA ARG A 85 8.90 -0.60 8.24
C ARG A 85 9.97 -0.04 7.32
N VAL A 86 9.70 1.07 6.64
CA VAL A 86 10.69 1.75 5.79
C VAL A 86 11.85 2.28 6.62
N ALA A 87 11.58 2.88 7.80
CA ALA A 87 12.64 3.31 8.72
C ALA A 87 13.52 2.14 9.18
N GLU A 88 12.93 0.99 9.49
CA GLU A 88 13.68 -0.24 9.81
C GLU A 88 14.54 -0.71 8.63
N GLN A 89 14.02 -0.70 7.40
CA GLN A 89 14.80 -1.08 6.22
C GLN A 89 15.96 -0.12 5.94
N ILE A 90 15.78 1.18 6.17
CA ILE A 90 16.86 2.18 6.05
C ILE A 90 17.99 1.84 7.03
N ALA A 91 17.69 1.59 8.30
CA ALA A 91 18.70 1.24 9.29
C ALA A 91 19.47 -0.04 8.93
N ILE A 92 18.76 -1.06 8.43
CA ILE A 92 19.40 -2.30 7.94
C ILE A 92 20.33 -2.01 6.75
N ALA A 93 19.87 -1.20 5.79
CA ALA A 93 20.65 -0.84 4.62
C ALA A 93 21.92 -0.05 4.97
N GLU A 94 21.84 0.86 5.95
CA GLU A 94 22.98 1.61 6.45
C GLU A 94 24.06 0.71 7.06
N GLU A 95 23.66 -0.28 7.87
CA GLU A 95 24.60 -1.26 8.43
C GLU A 95 25.25 -2.14 7.35
N LEU A 96 24.47 -2.58 6.36
CA LEU A 96 24.99 -3.33 5.21
C LEU A 96 25.97 -2.49 4.38
N LEU A 97 25.64 -1.23 4.12
CA LEU A 97 26.50 -0.32 3.38
C LEU A 97 27.84 -0.12 4.10
N LYS A 98 27.81 0.07 5.42
CA LYS A 98 29.01 0.18 6.25
C LYS A 98 29.86 -1.08 6.23
N ALA A 99 29.24 -2.26 6.32
CA ALA A 99 29.93 -3.54 6.21
C ALA A 99 30.59 -3.71 4.84
N ASN A 100 29.88 -3.34 3.77
CA ASN A 100 30.40 -3.37 2.41
C ASN A 100 31.59 -2.43 2.22
N HIS A 101 31.50 -1.19 2.72
CA HIS A 101 32.64 -0.25 2.70
C HIS A 101 33.85 -0.83 3.42
N THR A 102 33.66 -1.37 4.63
CA THR A 102 34.74 -2.00 5.41
C THR A 102 35.39 -3.15 4.64
N TRP A 103 34.58 -3.98 3.97
CA TRP A 103 35.07 -5.10 3.17
C TRP A 103 35.89 -4.61 1.97
N VAL A 104 35.39 -3.61 1.24
CA VAL A 104 36.08 -3.01 0.08
C VAL A 104 37.41 -2.41 0.50
N ASP A 105 37.44 -1.61 1.56
CA ASP A 105 38.66 -0.96 2.06
C ASP A 105 39.73 -1.98 2.45
N ALA A 106 39.33 -3.09 3.08
CA ALA A 106 40.24 -4.17 3.45
C ALA A 106 40.79 -4.98 2.27
N HIS A 107 40.16 -4.91 1.09
CA HIS A 107 40.50 -5.73 -0.08
C HIS A 107 40.92 -4.92 -1.31
N ILE A 108 41.02 -3.59 -1.18
CA ILE A 108 41.25 -2.69 -2.31
C ILE A 108 42.57 -2.99 -3.05
N GLU A 109 43.62 -3.40 -2.32
CA GLU A 109 44.91 -3.79 -2.91
C GLU A 109 44.83 -5.07 -3.76
N LYS A 110 43.99 -6.03 -3.38
CA LYS A 110 43.75 -7.26 -4.18
C LYS A 110 42.99 -6.94 -5.46
N ILE A 111 42.06 -5.99 -5.40
CA ILE A 111 41.25 -5.54 -6.54
C ILE A 111 42.12 -4.74 -7.54
N GLN A 112 43.13 -4.00 -7.07
CA GLN A 112 44.03 -3.23 -7.94
C GLN A 112 45.08 -4.08 -8.65
N LEU A 113 45.47 -5.23 -8.10
CA LEU A 113 46.44 -6.15 -8.73
C LEU A 113 45.88 -6.87 -9.97
N ASP A 114 44.55 -7.00 -10.10
CA ASP A 114 43.89 -7.65 -11.24
C ASP A 114 43.61 -6.70 -12.43
N LEU A 115 44.01 -5.41 -12.34
CA LEU A 115 43.81 -4.38 -13.37
C LEU A 115 45.11 -3.98 -14.12
N LEU A 116 46.21 -4.72 -13.94
CA LEU A 116 47.49 -4.60 -14.66
C LEU A 116 47.86 -5.92 -15.32
#